data_AF-K0CAU7-F1
#
_entry.id   AF-K0CAU7-F1
#
_cell.length_a   1.000
_cell.length_b   1.000
_cell.length_c   1.000
_cell.angle_alpha   90.00
_cell.angle_beta   90.00
_cell.angle_gamma   90.00
#
_symmetry.space_group_name_H-M   'P 1'
#
loop_
_entity.id
_entity.type
_entity.pdbx_description
1 polymer ?
#
loop_
_entity_poly.entity_id
_entity_poly.type
_entity_poly.pdbx_seq_one_letter_code
_entity_poly.pdbx_strand_id
1 'polypeptide(L)'
;MPNYFDDMPKGSGVFISGLVPTKEILPHVEFPGDIDLLIIPYEGDELLISMSLAIEIKIIRATYKKQGRSPNQYGFSQAEALLRAGFPHVAVAHLIVSDQSPEHAWREILYTVVLDDEGRCADPKPIKVDTMPSDLIARSLGRLRANRRTEQIGLLASYLSEDWDGVWLPSGDGCQQNPKIDFDVMASIAKYYHCVPQRFIETRRWDP
;
A
#
# COMPACT_ATOMS: atom_id res chain seq x y z
N MET A 1 -4.06 8.40 6.03
CA MET A 1 -3.39 8.09 7.30
C MET A 1 -1.87 8.25 7.20
N PRO A 2 -1.31 9.44 7.38
CA PRO A 2 0.15 9.54 7.44
C PRO A 2 0.73 9.09 8.79
N ASN A 3 0.04 9.34 9.92
CA ASN A 3 0.66 9.16 11.26
C ASN A 3 -0.11 8.22 12.22
N TYR A 4 -1.39 7.93 11.96
CA TYR A 4 -2.22 7.20 12.93
C TYR A 4 -1.68 5.78 13.23
N PHE A 5 -1.08 5.11 12.25
CA PHE A 5 -0.48 3.79 12.46
C PHE A 5 0.72 3.82 13.43
N ASP A 6 1.45 4.93 13.48
CA ASP A 6 2.60 5.09 14.37
C ASP A 6 2.18 5.46 15.80
N ASP A 7 1.01 6.09 15.94
CA ASP A 7 0.45 6.55 17.22
C ASP A 7 -0.54 5.55 17.84
N MET A 8 -0.71 4.38 17.22
CA MET A 8 -1.69 3.37 17.59
C MET A 8 -1.45 2.81 19.02
N PRO A 9 -2.43 2.90 19.94
CA PRO A 9 -2.25 2.47 21.33
C PRO A 9 -2.11 0.95 21.47
N LYS A 10 -1.72 0.45 22.64
CA LYS A 10 -1.76 -1.00 22.91
C LYS A 10 -3.19 -1.54 22.74
N GLY A 11 -3.32 -2.74 22.18
CA GLY A 11 -4.63 -3.33 21.88
C GLY A 11 -5.30 -2.74 20.63
N SER A 12 -4.52 -2.14 19.72
CA SER A 12 -5.00 -1.65 18.43
C SER A 12 -4.39 -2.43 17.28
N GLY A 13 -5.04 -2.33 16.12
CA GLY A 13 -4.61 -2.94 14.89
C GLY A 13 -5.53 -2.58 13.73
N VAL A 14 -5.42 -3.33 12.66
CA VAL A 14 -6.26 -3.15 11.48
C VAL A 14 -6.90 -4.47 11.06
N PHE A 15 -8.15 -4.39 10.63
CA PHE A 15 -8.82 -5.42 9.87
C PHE A 15 -8.65 -5.16 8.39
N ILE A 16 -8.16 -6.15 7.64
CA ILE A 16 -7.88 -6.05 6.21
C ILE A 16 -8.74 -7.07 5.47
N SER A 17 -9.52 -6.61 4.51
CA SER A 17 -10.25 -7.47 3.57
C SER A 17 -9.84 -7.15 2.14
N GLY A 18 -9.75 -8.17 1.29
CA GLY A 18 -9.41 -8.04 -0.11
C GLY A 18 -10.57 -8.39 -1.04
N LEU A 19 -10.56 -7.81 -2.25
CA LEU A 19 -11.56 -8.05 -3.31
C LEU A 19 -12.99 -7.81 -2.83
N VAL A 20 -13.21 -6.71 -2.10
CA VAL A 20 -14.52 -6.37 -1.53
C VAL A 20 -15.41 -5.84 -2.66
N PRO A 21 -16.52 -6.50 -3.02
CA PRO A 21 -17.38 -5.98 -4.08
C PRO A 21 -17.97 -4.63 -3.66
N THR A 22 -17.80 -3.59 -4.48
CA THR A 22 -18.26 -2.23 -4.13
C THR A 22 -19.75 -2.21 -3.81
N LYS A 23 -20.54 -2.99 -4.55
CA LYS A 23 -22.00 -3.14 -4.34
C LYS A 23 -22.40 -3.70 -2.97
N GLU A 24 -21.51 -4.42 -2.28
CA GLU A 24 -21.76 -4.93 -0.93
C GLU A 24 -21.68 -3.81 0.11
N ILE A 25 -20.99 -2.71 -0.21
CA ILE A 25 -20.93 -1.48 0.61
C ILE A 25 -21.92 -0.43 0.07
N LEU A 26 -21.92 -0.20 -1.25
CA LEU A 26 -22.68 0.84 -1.93
C LEU A 26 -23.52 0.21 -3.05
N PRO A 27 -24.75 -0.27 -2.76
CA PRO A 27 -25.57 -0.99 -3.74
C PRO A 27 -25.92 -0.21 -5.01
N HIS A 28 -25.84 1.13 -4.95
CA HIS A 28 -26.15 2.02 -6.07
C HIS A 28 -24.93 2.44 -6.90
N VAL A 29 -23.73 1.98 -6.52
CA VAL A 29 -22.48 2.30 -7.23
C VAL A 29 -22.06 1.10 -8.07
N GLU A 30 -22.02 1.28 -9.39
CA GLU A 30 -21.60 0.25 -10.34
C GLU A 30 -20.08 0.29 -10.65
N PHE A 31 -19.40 1.38 -10.29
CA PHE A 31 -17.97 1.57 -10.55
C PHE A 31 -17.26 2.25 -9.36
N PRO A 32 -16.13 1.70 -8.86
CA PRO A 32 -15.45 0.49 -9.35
C PRO A 32 -16.22 -0.79 -9.02
N GLY A 33 -15.92 -1.90 -9.70
CA GLY A 33 -16.61 -3.17 -9.47
C GLY A 33 -16.30 -3.75 -8.07
N ASP A 34 -15.03 -3.74 -7.72
CA ASP A 34 -14.47 -4.19 -6.46
C ASP A 34 -13.47 -3.18 -5.90
N ILE A 35 -13.25 -3.27 -4.59
CA ILE A 35 -12.21 -2.57 -3.85
C ILE A 35 -11.13 -3.61 -3.57
N ASP A 36 -9.94 -3.41 -4.14
CA ASP A 36 -8.84 -4.39 -4.02
C ASP A 36 -8.47 -4.66 -2.56
N LEU A 37 -8.35 -3.61 -1.73
CA LEU A 37 -8.23 -3.72 -0.28
C LEU A 37 -9.10 -2.71 0.46
N LEU A 38 -9.79 -3.18 1.50
CA LEU A 38 -10.45 -2.35 2.51
C LEU A 38 -9.79 -2.59 3.86
N ILE A 39 -9.30 -1.50 4.47
CA ILE A 39 -8.63 -1.51 5.76
C ILE A 39 -9.48 -0.73 6.77
N ILE A 40 -9.79 -1.35 7.90
CA ILE A 40 -10.56 -0.77 8.99
C ILE A 40 -9.72 -0.85 10.28
N PRO A 41 -9.25 0.28 10.81
CA PRO A 41 -8.55 0.29 12.09
C PRO A 41 -9.50 0.05 13.26
N TYR A 42 -8.93 -0.42 14.37
CA TYR A 42 -9.63 -0.56 15.64
C TYR A 42 -8.72 -0.17 16.81
N GLU A 43 -9.36 0.22 17.92
CA GLU A 43 -8.73 0.42 19.23
C GLU A 43 -9.55 -0.30 20.30
N GLY A 44 -8.96 -1.26 21.00
CA GLY A 44 -9.69 -2.13 21.91
C GLY A 44 -10.81 -2.86 21.18
N ASP A 45 -12.05 -2.66 21.63
CA ASP A 45 -13.25 -3.28 21.03
C ASP A 45 -13.98 -2.34 20.04
N GLU A 46 -13.40 -1.18 19.69
CA GLU A 46 -14.04 -0.17 18.85
C GLU A 46 -13.44 -0.08 17.44
N LEU A 47 -14.30 -0.04 16.42
CA LEU A 47 -13.89 0.21 15.04
C LEU A 47 -13.78 1.70 14.75
N LEU A 48 -12.67 2.13 14.16
CA LEU A 48 -12.45 3.51 13.72
C LEU A 48 -12.83 3.68 12.25
N ILE A 49 -14.14 3.65 11.98
CA ILE A 49 -14.67 3.68 10.61
C ILE A 49 -14.31 4.95 9.84
N SER A 50 -14.25 6.11 10.52
CA SER A 50 -13.83 7.40 9.94
C SER A 50 -12.38 7.39 9.45
N MET A 51 -11.62 6.38 9.86
CA MET A 51 -10.23 6.18 9.51
C MET A 51 -10.05 5.08 8.45
N SER A 52 -11.13 4.42 8.01
CA SER A 52 -11.05 3.39 6.97
C SER A 52 -10.37 3.85 5.69
N LEU A 53 -9.64 2.93 5.06
CA LEU A 53 -8.85 3.16 3.85
C LEU A 53 -9.23 2.12 2.78
N ALA A 54 -9.67 2.60 1.63
CA ALA A 54 -9.84 1.80 0.43
C ALA A 54 -8.62 1.94 -0.48
N ILE A 55 -8.06 0.85 -0.98
CA ILE A 55 -6.88 0.85 -1.84
C ILE A 55 -7.21 0.17 -3.16
N GLU A 56 -6.88 0.84 -4.25
CA GLU A 56 -6.79 0.27 -5.59
C GLU A 56 -5.37 -0.25 -5.82
N ILE A 57 -5.24 -1.49 -6.26
CA ILE A 57 -3.96 -2.15 -6.56
C ILE A 57 -3.79 -2.31 -8.07
N LYS A 58 -2.60 -1.97 -8.56
CA LYS A 58 -2.15 -2.33 -9.91
C LYS A 58 -0.86 -3.13 -9.86
N ILE A 59 -0.89 -4.30 -10.49
CA ILE A 59 0.29 -5.14 -10.66
C ILE A 59 1.07 -4.64 -11.88
N ILE A 60 2.31 -4.21 -11.65
CA ILE A 60 3.24 -3.76 -12.67
C ILE A 60 4.23 -4.90 -12.96
N ARG A 61 4.09 -5.51 -14.14
CA ARG A 61 5.04 -6.50 -14.62
C ARG A 61 6.12 -5.80 -15.43
N ALA A 62 7.29 -5.64 -14.84
CA ALA A 62 8.47 -5.12 -15.52
C ALA A 62 9.33 -6.26 -16.08
N THR A 63 10.15 -5.93 -17.07
CA THR A 63 11.24 -6.81 -17.52
C THR A 63 12.50 -5.97 -17.63
N TYR A 64 13.67 -6.55 -17.42
CA TYR A 64 14.96 -5.85 -17.49
C TYR A 64 15.10 -5.12 -18.84
N LYS A 65 14.66 -5.75 -19.94
CA LYS A 65 14.70 -5.16 -21.29
C LYS A 65 13.72 -4.01 -21.51
N LYS A 66 12.63 -3.92 -20.74
CA LYS A 66 11.54 -2.93 -20.93
C LYS A 66 11.22 -2.15 -19.66
N GLN A 67 12.23 -1.88 -18.84
CA GLN A 67 12.12 -1.12 -17.59
C GLN A 67 11.47 0.26 -17.76
N GLY A 68 11.59 0.87 -18.94
CA GLY A 68 11.02 2.19 -19.26
C GLY A 68 9.54 2.18 -19.62
N ARG A 69 8.89 1.04 -19.86
CA ARG A 69 7.48 1.01 -20.30
C ARG A 69 6.56 1.47 -19.16
N SER A 70 5.67 2.41 -19.45
CA SER A 70 4.62 2.82 -18.53
C SER A 70 3.42 1.87 -18.61
N PRO A 71 2.70 1.64 -17.50
CA PRO A 71 1.42 0.96 -17.56
C PRO A 71 0.43 1.81 -18.36
N ASN A 72 -0.52 1.16 -19.04
CA ASN A 72 -1.54 1.85 -19.83
C ASN A 72 -2.52 2.63 -18.94
N GLN A 73 -2.69 2.20 -17.68
CA GLN A 73 -3.52 2.85 -16.68
C GLN A 73 -2.85 2.75 -15.30
N TYR A 74 -3.02 3.78 -14.48
CA TYR A 74 -2.39 3.91 -13.16
C TYR A 74 -3.32 3.60 -11.98
N GLY A 75 -4.58 3.24 -12.21
CA GLY A 75 -5.57 2.98 -11.14
C GLY A 75 -6.32 4.20 -10.60
N PHE A 76 -5.92 5.42 -10.97
CA PHE A 76 -6.56 6.64 -10.45
C PHE A 76 -8.07 6.76 -10.75
N SER A 77 -8.58 6.23 -11.87
CA SER A 77 -10.02 6.32 -12.16
C SER A 77 -10.89 5.61 -11.12
N GLN A 78 -10.45 4.45 -10.64
CA GLN A 78 -11.14 3.66 -9.62
C GLN A 78 -11.03 4.33 -8.25
N ALA A 79 -9.82 4.73 -7.87
CA ALA A 79 -9.57 5.46 -6.64
C ALA A 79 -10.37 6.79 -6.57
N GLU A 80 -10.41 7.56 -7.66
CA GLU A 80 -11.21 8.78 -7.73
C GLU A 80 -12.72 8.50 -7.60
N ALA A 81 -13.21 7.37 -8.11
CA ALA A 81 -14.61 6.99 -7.97
C ALA A 81 -14.96 6.65 -6.51
N LEU A 82 -14.11 5.92 -5.80
CA LEU A 82 -14.28 5.66 -4.36
C LEU A 82 -14.20 6.96 -3.54
N LEU A 83 -13.28 7.86 -3.88
CA LEU A 83 -13.17 9.16 -3.23
C LEU A 83 -14.44 9.99 -3.44
N ARG A 84 -14.98 10.03 -4.68
CA ARG A 84 -16.24 10.72 -4.98
C ARG A 84 -17.45 10.07 -4.31
N ALA A 85 -17.41 8.75 -4.11
CA ALA A 85 -18.47 8.02 -3.43
C ALA A 85 -18.53 8.34 -1.93
N GLY A 86 -17.48 8.93 -1.34
CA GLY A 86 -17.49 9.39 0.05
C GLY A 86 -16.64 8.55 1.01
N PHE A 87 -15.76 7.67 0.50
CA PHE A 87 -14.83 6.90 1.34
C PHE A 87 -13.89 7.84 2.12
N PRO A 88 -13.58 7.55 3.41
CA PRO A 88 -12.77 8.44 4.23
C PRO A 88 -11.34 8.64 3.75
N HIS A 89 -10.68 7.54 3.37
CA HIS A 89 -9.35 7.57 2.78
C HIS A 89 -9.31 6.65 1.57
N VAL A 90 -8.58 7.07 0.54
CA VAL A 90 -8.37 6.26 -0.66
C VAL A 90 -6.89 6.30 -1.06
N ALA A 91 -6.36 5.18 -1.57
CA ALA A 91 -5.02 5.12 -2.10
C ALA A 91 -4.93 4.31 -3.40
N VAL A 92 -3.83 4.52 -4.12
CA VAL A 92 -3.41 3.70 -5.27
C VAL A 92 -2.07 3.06 -4.90
N ALA A 93 -2.00 1.74 -5.05
CA ALA A 93 -0.79 0.95 -4.83
C ALA A 93 -0.33 0.29 -6.12
N HIS A 94 0.95 0.46 -6.45
CA HIS A 94 1.62 -0.29 -7.50
C HIS A 94 2.45 -1.41 -6.88
N LEU A 95 2.04 -2.65 -7.13
CA LEU A 95 2.81 -3.85 -6.75
C LEU A 95 3.64 -4.29 -7.96
N ILE A 96 4.95 -4.27 -7.80
CA ILE A 96 5.90 -4.44 -8.89
C ILE A 96 6.48 -5.85 -8.82
N VAL A 97 6.49 -6.54 -9.96
CA VAL A 97 7.20 -7.80 -10.16
C VAL A 97 8.08 -7.67 -11.39
N SER A 98 9.25 -8.29 -11.39
CA SER A 98 10.11 -8.33 -12.57
C SER A 98 10.89 -9.63 -12.66
N ASP A 99 11.51 -9.86 -13.82
CA ASP A 99 12.65 -10.76 -13.91
C ASP A 99 13.84 -10.20 -13.12
N GLN A 100 14.87 -11.03 -12.89
CA GLN A 100 16.12 -10.59 -12.26
C GLN A 100 16.98 -9.84 -13.29
N SER A 101 17.71 -8.80 -12.86
CA SER A 101 18.67 -8.15 -13.73
C SER A 101 19.94 -9.01 -13.88
N PRO A 102 20.59 -9.01 -15.06
CA PRO A 102 21.82 -9.77 -15.25
C PRO A 102 22.97 -9.20 -14.38
N GLU A 103 23.87 -10.05 -13.89
CA GLU A 103 24.95 -9.67 -12.95
C GLU A 103 25.83 -8.49 -13.39
N HIS A 104 25.99 -8.28 -14.70
CA HIS A 104 26.75 -7.14 -15.22
C HIS A 104 26.06 -5.78 -14.96
N ALA A 105 24.77 -5.79 -14.65
CA ALA A 105 23.98 -4.61 -14.30
C ALA A 105 23.93 -4.36 -12.79
N TRP A 106 24.45 -5.28 -11.97
CA TRP A 106 24.46 -5.14 -10.53
C TRP A 106 25.42 -4.03 -10.11
N ARG A 107 25.03 -3.27 -9.10
CA ARG A 107 25.82 -2.15 -8.59
C ARG A 107 26.64 -2.59 -7.39
N GLU A 108 27.83 -2.05 -7.26
CA GLU A 108 28.62 -2.18 -6.05
C GLU A 108 28.00 -1.33 -4.95
N ILE A 109 27.70 -1.95 -3.81
CA ILE A 109 27.25 -1.28 -2.59
C ILE A 109 28.14 -1.70 -1.42
N LEU A 110 28.23 -0.85 -0.41
CA LEU A 110 28.95 -1.18 0.83
C LEU A 110 27.99 -1.87 1.80
N TYR A 111 28.40 -3.03 2.29
CA TYR A 111 27.70 -3.80 3.32
C TYR A 111 28.57 -3.89 4.57
N THR A 112 27.95 -3.79 5.76
CA THR A 112 28.62 -4.03 7.04
C THR A 112 27.76 -4.92 7.94
N VAL A 113 28.40 -5.51 8.95
CA VAL A 113 27.78 -6.35 9.97
C VAL A 113 27.74 -5.56 11.27
N VAL A 114 26.56 -5.48 11.89
CA VAL A 114 26.38 -4.96 13.26
C VAL A 114 26.93 -6.01 14.23
N LEU A 115 27.88 -5.60 15.07
CA LEU A 115 28.66 -6.47 15.94
C LEU A 115 28.03 -6.64 17.32
N ASP A 116 27.21 -5.68 17.76
CA ASP A 116 26.56 -5.65 19.06
C ASP A 116 25.35 -4.72 19.12
N ASP A 117 24.64 -4.75 20.24
CA ASP A 117 23.42 -3.97 20.51
C ASP A 117 23.70 -2.47 20.68
N GLU A 118 24.96 -2.07 20.89
CA GLU A 118 25.40 -0.68 20.89
C GLU A 118 25.59 -0.11 19.47
N GLY A 119 25.43 -0.93 18.43
CA GLY A 119 25.49 -0.53 17.03
C GLY A 119 26.91 -0.39 16.48
N ARG A 120 27.94 -0.97 17.12
CA ARG A 120 29.28 -1.02 16.52
C ARG A 120 29.24 -1.86 15.26
N CYS A 121 29.91 -1.39 14.21
CA CYS A 121 29.89 -2.04 12.90
C CYS A 121 31.31 -2.45 12.49
N ALA A 122 31.42 -3.55 11.73
CA ALA A 122 32.67 -3.92 11.07
C ALA A 122 33.03 -2.93 9.94
N ASP A 123 34.26 -3.02 9.43
CA ASP A 123 34.64 -2.27 8.23
C ASP A 123 33.72 -2.66 7.05
N PRO A 124 33.10 -1.68 6.36
CA PRO A 124 32.25 -1.96 5.22
C PRO A 124 33.02 -2.65 4.09
N LYS A 125 32.37 -3.63 3.46
CA LYS A 125 32.92 -4.37 2.31
C LYS A 125 32.07 -4.15 1.07
N PRO A 126 32.69 -4.02 -0.12
CA PRO A 126 31.94 -3.94 -1.36
C PRO A 126 31.30 -5.30 -1.69
N ILE A 127 30.02 -5.27 -2.03
CA ILE A 127 29.28 -6.40 -2.59
C ILE A 127 28.53 -5.94 -3.84
N LYS A 128 28.27 -6.86 -4.78
CA LYS A 128 27.41 -6.57 -5.94
C LYS A 128 25.97 -6.95 -5.60
N VAL A 129 25.04 -6.03 -5.82
CA VAL A 129 23.61 -6.23 -5.58
C VAL A 129 22.81 -5.78 -6.78
N ASP A 130 21.76 -6.54 -7.10
CA ASP A 130 20.76 -6.13 -8.07
C ASP A 130 19.91 -4.98 -7.50
N THR A 131 20.20 -3.74 -7.89
CA THR A 131 19.45 -2.57 -7.41
C THR A 131 18.21 -2.25 -8.26
N MET A 132 17.90 -3.06 -9.27
CA MET A 132 16.75 -2.82 -10.15
C MET A 132 15.41 -2.69 -9.39
N PRO A 133 15.13 -3.50 -8.34
CA PRO A 133 13.90 -3.35 -7.55
C PRO A 133 13.73 -1.94 -6.97
N SER A 134 14.79 -1.36 -6.39
CA SER A 134 14.77 0.01 -5.85
C SER A 134 14.51 1.05 -6.95
N ASP A 135 15.18 0.93 -8.10
CA ASP A 135 14.96 1.82 -9.24
C ASP A 135 13.52 1.75 -9.76
N LEU A 136 12.92 0.55 -9.78
CA LEU A 136 11.54 0.32 -10.21
C LEU A 136 10.53 0.94 -9.23
N ILE A 137 10.75 0.81 -7.92
CA ILE A 137 9.93 1.46 -6.88
C ILE A 137 9.97 2.98 -7.08
N ALA A 138 11.17 3.57 -7.15
CA ALA A 138 11.34 5.01 -7.31
C ALA A 138 10.68 5.54 -8.59
N ARG A 139 10.86 4.83 -9.72
CA ARG A 139 10.23 5.18 -11.00
C ARG A 139 8.71 5.07 -10.95
N SER A 140 8.19 4.00 -10.34
CA SER A 140 6.75 3.79 -10.20
C SER A 140 6.11 4.90 -9.37
N LEU A 141 6.71 5.24 -8.23
CA LEU A 141 6.24 6.32 -7.39
C LEU A 141 6.33 7.68 -8.08
N GLY A 142 7.42 7.96 -8.81
CA GLY A 142 7.55 9.19 -9.60
C GLY A 142 6.43 9.35 -10.63
N ARG A 143 6.02 8.24 -11.27
CA ARG A 143 4.87 8.25 -12.21
C ARG A 143 3.54 8.43 -11.50
N LEU A 144 3.34 7.77 -10.36
CA LEU A 144 2.15 7.96 -9.54
C LEU A 144 2.00 9.43 -9.13
N ARG A 145 3.07 10.04 -8.61
CA ARG A 145 3.12 11.47 -8.25
C ARG A 145 2.78 12.37 -9.42
N ALA A 146 3.39 12.14 -10.59
CA ALA A 146 3.15 12.94 -11.79
C ALA A 146 1.70 12.87 -12.31
N ASN A 147 0.94 11.82 -11.96
CA ASN A 147 -0.45 11.63 -12.38
C ASN A 147 -1.46 11.85 -11.25
N ARG A 148 -1.00 12.08 -10.02
CA ARG A 148 -1.85 12.38 -8.87
C ARG A 148 -2.47 13.76 -9.04
N ARG A 149 -3.80 13.81 -9.16
CA ARG A 149 -4.54 15.07 -9.32
C ARG A 149 -4.84 15.78 -8.00
N THR A 150 -4.77 15.05 -6.88
CA THR A 150 -5.29 15.53 -5.60
C THR A 150 -4.59 14.85 -4.42
N GLU A 151 -4.37 15.56 -3.32
CA GLU A 151 -3.66 15.06 -2.14
C GLU A 151 -4.50 14.09 -1.27
N GLN A 152 -5.78 13.96 -1.57
CA GLN A 152 -6.70 13.02 -0.92
C GLN A 152 -6.49 11.57 -1.35
N ILE A 153 -5.77 11.32 -2.46
CA ILE A 153 -5.42 9.97 -2.90
C ILE A 153 -3.99 9.67 -2.47
N GLY A 154 -3.80 8.66 -1.62
CA GLY A 154 -2.49 8.19 -1.18
C GLY A 154 -1.80 7.35 -2.26
N LEU A 155 -0.49 7.26 -2.19
CA LEU A 155 0.32 6.54 -3.17
C LEU A 155 1.19 5.49 -2.48
N LEU A 156 1.33 4.32 -3.09
CA LEU A 156 2.24 3.27 -2.65
C LEU A 156 2.90 2.62 -3.85
N ALA A 157 4.20 2.35 -3.77
CA ALA A 157 4.94 1.50 -4.68
C ALA A 157 5.73 0.49 -3.86
N SER A 158 5.53 -0.79 -4.15
CA SER A 158 6.21 -1.89 -3.46
C SER A 158 6.68 -2.92 -4.50
N TYR A 159 7.87 -3.46 -4.29
CA TYR A 159 8.40 -4.55 -5.10
C TYR A 159 8.17 -5.88 -4.38
N LEU A 160 7.57 -6.84 -5.09
CA LEU A 160 7.34 -8.18 -4.60
C LEU A 160 8.48 -9.08 -5.10
N SER A 161 9.28 -9.60 -4.17
CA SER A 161 10.32 -10.59 -4.44
C SER A 161 9.84 -11.97 -3.99
N GLU A 162 10.10 -13.00 -4.80
CA GLU A 162 9.84 -14.41 -4.41
C GLU A 162 10.90 -14.90 -3.41
N ASP A 163 12.12 -14.39 -3.54
CA ASP A 163 13.25 -14.73 -2.68
C ASP A 163 13.55 -13.58 -1.70
N TRP A 164 13.97 -13.91 -0.47
CA TRP A 164 14.34 -12.95 0.58
C TRP A 164 15.65 -12.20 0.30
N ASP A 165 16.10 -12.20 -0.95
CA ASP A 165 17.44 -11.81 -1.42
C ASP A 165 17.69 -10.30 -1.38
N GLY A 166 16.68 -9.53 -0.99
CA GLY A 166 16.80 -8.10 -0.73
C GLY A 166 15.65 -7.56 0.12
N VAL A 167 15.97 -6.70 1.08
CA VAL A 167 14.97 -5.91 1.83
C VAL A 167 14.69 -4.64 1.04
N TRP A 168 13.75 -4.72 0.09
CA TRP A 168 13.29 -3.55 -0.65
C TRP A 168 12.16 -2.87 0.10
N LEU A 169 12.45 -1.71 0.69
CA LEU A 169 11.44 -0.97 1.42
C LEU A 169 10.43 -0.37 0.43
N PRO A 170 9.11 -0.52 0.69
CA PRO A 170 8.11 0.18 -0.09
C PRO A 170 8.27 1.70 0.09
N SER A 171 7.79 2.46 -0.89
CA SER A 171 7.81 3.92 -0.85
C SER A 171 6.44 4.48 -1.23
N GLY A 172 6.02 5.58 -0.61
CA GLY A 172 4.69 6.11 -0.80
C GLY A 172 4.51 7.52 -0.26
N ASP A 173 3.35 8.09 -0.56
CA ASP A 173 2.89 9.37 -0.03
C ASP A 173 1.56 9.17 0.68
N GLY A 174 1.43 9.71 1.89
CA GLY A 174 0.17 9.68 2.64
C GLY A 174 -0.96 10.39 1.90
N CYS A 175 -2.19 9.97 2.20
CA CYS A 175 -3.42 10.66 1.80
C CYS A 175 -3.89 11.62 2.90
N GLN A 176 -4.46 12.75 2.48
CA GLN A 176 -5.34 13.55 3.35
C GLN A 176 -6.72 12.89 3.47
N GLN A 177 -7.44 13.21 4.53
CA GLN A 177 -8.82 12.78 4.69
C GLN A 177 -9.70 13.39 3.59
N ASN A 178 -10.66 12.61 3.10
CA ASN A 178 -11.62 13.09 2.12
C ASN A 178 -12.52 14.20 2.73
N PRO A 179 -12.54 15.43 2.19
CA PRO A 179 -13.39 16.50 2.71
C PRO A 179 -14.88 16.27 2.41
N LYS A 180 -15.20 15.28 1.56
CA LYS A 180 -16.56 14.89 1.17
C LYS A 180 -16.92 13.50 1.72
N ILE A 181 -16.45 13.20 2.93
CA ILE A 181 -16.88 11.98 3.63
C ILE A 181 -18.40 11.92 3.70
N ASP A 182 -18.91 10.74 3.44
CA ASP A 182 -20.33 10.43 3.56
C ASP A 182 -20.56 9.48 4.74
N PHE A 183 -21.46 9.87 5.65
CA PHE A 183 -21.83 9.07 6.82
C PHE A 183 -22.51 7.77 6.43
N ASP A 184 -23.27 7.73 5.34
CA ASP A 184 -23.95 6.51 4.90
C ASP A 184 -22.94 5.49 4.35
N VAL A 185 -21.86 5.96 3.72
CA VAL A 185 -20.74 5.10 3.31
C VAL A 185 -20.05 4.51 4.54
N MET A 186 -19.76 5.35 5.56
CA MET A 186 -19.16 4.87 6.81
C MET A 186 -20.05 3.83 7.50
N ALA A 187 -21.34 4.11 7.64
CA ALA A 187 -22.30 3.17 8.22
C ALA A 187 -22.35 1.85 7.42
N SER A 188 -22.24 1.93 6.09
CA SER A 188 -22.22 0.75 5.23
C SER A 188 -20.93 -0.06 5.36
N ILE A 189 -19.77 0.57 5.55
CA ILE A 189 -18.50 -0.12 5.87
C ILE A 189 -18.62 -0.87 7.19
N ALA A 190 -19.16 -0.23 8.23
CA ALA A 190 -19.38 -0.86 9.54
C ALA A 190 -20.32 -2.06 9.42
N LYS A 191 -21.44 -1.89 8.72
CA LYS A 191 -22.39 -2.96 8.44
C LYS A 191 -21.72 -4.12 7.69
N TYR A 192 -20.90 -3.80 6.69
CA TYR A 192 -20.18 -4.81 5.92
C TYR A 192 -19.29 -5.68 6.81
N TYR A 193 -18.48 -5.05 7.67
CA TYR A 193 -17.65 -5.76 8.65
C TYR A 193 -18.48 -6.68 9.55
N HIS A 194 -19.59 -6.19 10.11
CA HIS A 194 -20.45 -6.99 11.00
C HIS A 194 -21.17 -8.15 10.29
N CYS A 195 -21.50 -8.00 9.00
CA CYS A 195 -22.16 -9.07 8.25
C CYS A 195 -21.20 -10.19 7.85
N VAL A 196 -19.92 -9.88 7.59
CA VAL A 196 -18.93 -10.86 7.11
C VAL A 196 -17.55 -10.69 7.79
N PRO A 197 -17.47 -10.73 9.13
CA PRO A 197 -16.21 -10.50 9.84
C PRO A 197 -15.12 -11.52 9.48
N GLN A 198 -15.52 -12.75 9.11
CA GLN A 198 -14.62 -13.82 8.68
C GLN A 198 -13.86 -13.54 7.38
N ARG A 199 -14.24 -12.50 6.62
CA ARG A 199 -13.50 -12.06 5.42
C ARG A 199 -12.34 -11.12 5.75
N PHE A 200 -12.24 -10.68 7.00
CA PHE A 200 -11.19 -9.78 7.44
C PHE A 200 -10.08 -10.56 8.15
N ILE A 201 -8.85 -10.22 7.81
CA ILE A 201 -7.65 -10.65 8.53
C ILE A 201 -7.34 -9.56 9.56
N GLU A 202 -7.17 -9.97 10.81
CA GLU A 202 -6.70 -9.09 11.87
C GLU A 202 -5.17 -8.99 11.83
N THR A 203 -4.64 -7.77 11.70
CA THR A 203 -3.22 -7.48 11.85
C THR A 203 -3.05 -6.55 13.05
N ARG A 204 -2.49 -7.09 14.13
CA ARG A 204 -2.23 -6.33 15.37
C ARG A 204 -1.01 -5.44 15.19
N ARG A 205 -1.06 -4.23 15.78
CA ARG A 205 0.11 -3.34 15.80
C ARG A 205 1.18 -3.83 16.78
N TRP A 206 0.74 -4.44 17.87
CA TRP A 206 1.57 -4.88 19.00
C TRP A 206 1.36 -6.37 19.23
N ASP A 207 2.43 -7.08 19.59
CA ASP A 207 2.33 -8.48 20.02
C ASP A 207 1.44 -8.60 21.29
N PRO A 208 0.68 -9.70 21.43
CA PRO A 208 -0.21 -9.92 22.57
C PRO A 208 0.50 -9.98 23.93
#